data_AF-A0A7S1K7N4-F1
#
_entry.id   AF-A0A7S1K7N4-F1
#
_cell.length_a   1.000
_cell.length_b   1.000
_cell.length_c   1.000
_cell.angle_alpha   90.00
_cell.angle_beta   90.00
_cell.angle_gamma   90.00
#
_symmetry.space_group_name_H-M   'P 1'
#
loop_
_entity.id
_entity.type
_entity.pdbx_description
1 polymer ?
#
loop_
_entity_poly.entity_id
_entity_poly.type
_entity_poly.pdbx_seq_one_letter_code
_entity_poly.pdbx_strand_id
1 'polypeptide(L)'
;RLESDPTLRNVTHVFVDEVHERGLDTDFLLILLKQILKQRPLLRVVLMSATLNAELFSTYFESAPMAHIPGRTFPVHQHFIQDVFQQTHHVIEADGPYAKKEAPTELYEHDYRSLREAHGNYPDQVLLQIARMEEERTNYDLIRDLVHHIHRTHPDPTR
;
A
#
# COMPACT_ATOMS: atom_id res chain seq x y z
N ARG A 1 -10.46 16.10 -24.06
CA ARG A 1 -11.87 16.58 -23.93
C ARG A 1 -11.93 17.95 -23.27
N LEU A 2 -11.29 18.16 -22.12
CA LEU A 2 -11.20 19.50 -21.50
C LEU A 2 -10.46 20.53 -22.36
N GLU A 3 -9.49 20.10 -23.18
CA GLU A 3 -8.83 20.98 -24.16
C GLU A 3 -9.80 21.51 -25.24
N SER A 4 -10.69 20.65 -25.76
CA SER A 4 -11.65 20.99 -26.80
C SER A 4 -12.97 21.58 -26.27
N ASP A 5 -13.36 21.21 -25.05
CA ASP A 5 -14.55 21.70 -24.35
C ASP A 5 -14.22 21.90 -22.86
N PRO A 6 -13.64 23.06 -22.51
CA PRO A 6 -13.22 23.36 -21.14
C PRO A 6 -14.35 23.39 -20.12
N THR A 7 -15.60 23.48 -20.59
CA THR A 7 -16.79 23.56 -19.74
C THR A 7 -17.60 22.26 -19.74
N LEU A 8 -17.17 21.22 -20.46
CA LEU A 8 -17.84 19.92 -20.56
C LEU A 8 -19.32 19.99 -20.97
N ARG A 9 -19.74 20.93 -21.82
CA ARG A 9 -21.14 21.36 -22.07
C ARG A 9 -22.15 20.22 -22.18
N ASN A 10 -21.79 19.13 -22.85
CA ASN A 10 -22.67 17.99 -23.11
C ASN A 10 -22.56 16.86 -22.07
N VAL A 11 -21.86 17.10 -20.97
CA VAL A 11 -21.74 16.18 -19.83
C VAL A 11 -22.62 16.67 -18.69
N THR A 12 -23.36 15.76 -18.09
CA THR A 12 -24.21 16.01 -16.91
C THR A 12 -23.58 15.52 -15.61
N HIS A 13 -22.82 14.43 -15.66
CA HIS A 13 -22.17 13.80 -14.51
C HIS A 13 -20.72 13.42 -14.83
N VAL A 14 -19.81 13.69 -13.89
CA VAL A 14 -18.43 13.22 -13.94
C VAL A 14 -18.17 12.36 -12.71
N PHE A 15 -17.69 11.14 -12.93
CA PHE A 15 -17.23 10.25 -11.87
C PHE A 15 -15.71 10.24 -11.90
N VAL A 16 -15.08 10.53 -10.77
CA VAL A 16 -13.63 10.41 -10.60
C VAL A 16 -13.40 9.28 -9.62
N ASP A 17 -12.83 8.19 -10.12
CA ASP A 17 -12.53 7.00 -9.33
C ASP A 17 -11.13 7.07 -8.72
N GLU A 18 -10.91 6.29 -7.67
CA GLU A 18 -9.62 6.13 -6.99
C GLU A 18 -8.90 7.43 -6.64
N VAL A 19 -9.66 8.46 -6.22
CA VAL A 19 -9.08 9.76 -5.86
C VAL A 19 -8.07 9.67 -4.72
N HIS A 20 -8.10 8.57 -3.95
CA HIS A 20 -7.20 8.30 -2.85
C HIS A 20 -5.76 7.98 -3.28
N GLU A 21 -5.51 7.63 -4.55
CA GLU A 21 -4.15 7.39 -5.05
C GLU A 21 -3.33 8.68 -5.22
N ARG A 22 -3.99 9.85 -5.19
CA ARG A 22 -3.35 11.19 -5.25
C ARG A 22 -2.40 11.37 -6.44
N GLY A 23 -2.75 10.80 -7.59
CA GLY A 23 -2.01 11.01 -8.84
C GLY A 23 -2.04 12.47 -9.28
N LEU A 24 -0.94 12.94 -9.88
CA LEU A 24 -0.81 14.33 -10.37
C LEU A 24 -1.96 14.74 -11.31
N ASP A 25 -2.33 13.85 -12.23
CA ASP A 25 -3.39 14.09 -13.19
C ASP A 25 -4.76 14.19 -12.52
N THR A 26 -5.03 13.32 -11.53
CA THR A 26 -6.27 13.37 -10.73
C THR A 26 -6.34 14.66 -9.92
N ASP A 27 -5.28 15.03 -9.21
CA ASP A 27 -5.24 16.27 -8.43
C ASP A 27 -5.46 17.50 -9.32
N PHE A 28 -4.82 17.53 -10.50
CA PHE A 28 -5.03 18.60 -11.48
C PHE A 28 -6.46 18.62 -12.02
N LEU A 29 -7.04 17.45 -12.32
CA LEU A 29 -8.43 17.32 -12.73
C LEU A 29 -9.39 17.85 -11.66
N LEU A 30 -9.15 17.57 -10.36
CA LEU A 30 -9.98 18.06 -9.27
C LEU A 30 -9.97 19.59 -9.17
N ILE A 31 -8.82 20.23 -9.41
CA ILE A 31 -8.71 21.70 -9.49
C ILE A 31 -9.59 22.24 -10.61
N LEU A 32 -9.49 21.65 -11.82
CA LEU A 32 -10.29 22.07 -12.96
C LEU A 32 -11.80 21.84 -12.73
N LEU A 33 -12.19 20.68 -12.21
CA LEU A 33 -13.59 20.37 -11.91
C LEU A 33 -14.18 21.35 -10.88
N LYS A 34 -13.42 21.71 -9.85
CA LYS A 34 -13.85 22.72 -8.87
C LYS A 34 -14.09 24.08 -9.53
N GLN A 35 -13.28 24.47 -10.51
CA GLN A 35 -13.49 25.71 -11.28
C GLN A 35 -14.70 25.61 -12.22
N ILE A 36 -14.90 24.47 -12.88
CA ILE A 36 -16.02 24.25 -13.80
C ILE A 36 -17.36 24.24 -13.04
N LEU A 37 -17.41 23.65 -11.84
CA LEU A 37 -18.62 23.62 -11.00
C LEU A 37 -19.15 25.02 -10.68
N LYS A 38 -18.26 26.01 -10.52
CA LYS A 38 -18.65 27.42 -10.32
C LYS A 38 -19.35 28.03 -11.55
N GLN A 39 -18.98 27.57 -12.74
CA GLN A 39 -19.55 28.05 -14.02
C GLN A 39 -20.77 27.22 -14.44
N ARG A 40 -20.88 25.98 -13.96
CA ARG A 40 -21.92 25.01 -14.37
C ARG A 40 -22.62 24.39 -13.15
N PRO A 41 -23.60 25.09 -12.57
CA PRO A 41 -24.31 24.61 -11.38
C PRO A 41 -25.14 23.34 -11.60
N LEU A 42 -25.44 22.99 -12.87
CA LEU A 42 -26.14 21.75 -13.21
C LEU A 42 -25.21 20.54 -13.36
N LEU A 43 -23.88 20.74 -13.48
CA LEU A 43 -22.93 19.64 -13.55
C LEU A 43 -22.84 18.95 -12.19
N ARG A 44 -22.90 17.62 -12.18
CA ARG A 44 -22.69 16.81 -10.98
C ARG A 44 -21.33 16.14 -11.04
N VAL A 45 -20.59 16.18 -9.93
CA VAL A 45 -19.31 15.48 -9.79
C VAL A 45 -19.43 14.51 -8.63
N VAL A 46 -19.03 13.26 -8.84
CA VAL A 46 -18.97 12.20 -7.83
C VAL A 46 -17.53 11.75 -7.71
N LEU A 47 -16.99 11.81 -6.50
CA LEU A 47 -15.65 11.31 -6.17
C LEU A 47 -15.79 9.96 -5.47
N MET A 48 -15.05 8.96 -5.93
CA MET A 48 -15.07 7.61 -5.37
C MET A 48 -13.68 7.30 -4.80
N SER A 49 -13.66 6.80 -3.57
CA SER A 49 -12.45 6.47 -2.81
C SER A 49 -12.66 5.16 -2.07
N ALA A 50 -11.68 4.25 -2.16
CA ALA A 50 -11.67 3.02 -1.38
C ALA A 50 -11.20 3.19 0.07
N THR A 51 -10.54 4.31 0.40
CA THR A 51 -9.94 4.54 1.72
C THR A 51 -10.60 5.70 2.48
N LEU A 52 -10.35 5.72 3.79
CA LEU A 52 -10.99 6.62 4.77
C LEU A 52 -10.66 8.11 4.61
N ASN A 53 -9.79 8.53 3.68
CA ASN A 53 -9.44 9.95 3.55
C ASN A 53 -10.48 10.77 2.76
N ALA A 54 -11.76 10.42 2.87
CA ALA A 54 -12.86 11.06 2.17
C ALA A 54 -13.15 12.47 2.73
N GLU A 55 -12.88 12.72 4.02
CA GLU A 55 -13.09 14.04 4.64
C GLU A 55 -12.25 15.13 3.99
N LEU A 56 -11.03 14.80 3.54
CA LEU A 56 -10.16 15.76 2.86
C LEU A 56 -10.80 16.28 1.56
N PHE A 57 -11.34 15.36 0.75
CA PHE A 57 -12.02 15.71 -0.49
C PHE A 57 -13.33 16.45 -0.23
N SER A 58 -14.11 16.01 0.76
CA SER A 58 -15.33 16.72 1.18
C SER A 58 -15.02 18.17 1.56
N THR A 59 -14.02 18.38 2.42
CA THR A 59 -13.58 19.73 2.83
C THR A 59 -13.10 20.55 1.64
N TYR A 60 -12.33 19.95 0.73
CA TYR A 60 -11.86 20.64 -0.47
C TYR A 60 -13.01 21.08 -1.39
N PHE A 61 -14.08 20.28 -1.50
CA PHE A 61 -15.30 20.61 -2.24
C PHE A 61 -16.39 21.26 -1.37
N GLU A 62 -15.99 22.13 -0.44
CA GLU A 62 -16.91 22.98 0.34
C GLU A 62 -17.87 22.18 1.23
N SER A 63 -17.31 21.18 1.93
CA SER A 63 -18.05 20.24 2.80
C SER A 63 -19.10 19.43 2.03
N ALA A 64 -18.72 18.93 0.86
CA ALA A 64 -19.59 18.12 0.02
C ALA A 64 -20.13 16.88 0.76
N PRO A 65 -21.40 16.48 0.54
CA PRO A 65 -21.98 15.32 1.19
C PRO A 65 -21.16 14.05 0.91
N MET A 66 -20.95 13.25 1.95
CA MET A 66 -20.26 11.96 1.86
C MET A 66 -21.25 10.82 2.04
N ALA A 67 -21.09 9.76 1.25
CA ALA A 67 -21.81 8.51 1.40
C ALA A 67 -20.80 7.39 1.64
N HIS A 68 -20.99 6.62 2.71
CA HIS A 68 -20.17 5.46 3.01
C HIS A 68 -20.89 4.18 2.59
N ILE A 69 -20.32 3.45 1.63
CA ILE A 69 -20.84 2.17 1.18
C ILE A 69 -20.09 1.07 1.92
N PRO A 70 -20.74 0.28 2.79
CA PRO A 70 -20.08 -0.80 3.50
C PRO A 70 -19.62 -1.88 2.53
N GLY A 71 -18.33 -2.16 2.51
CA GLY A 71 -17.76 -3.31 1.81
C GLY A 71 -18.09 -4.62 2.53
N ARG A 72 -18.13 -5.72 1.78
CA ARG A 72 -18.08 -7.07 2.34
C ARG A 72 -16.72 -7.65 2.01
N THR A 73 -15.97 -8.03 3.04
CA THR A 73 -14.70 -8.73 2.90
C THR A 73 -14.77 -10.04 3.66
N PHE A 74 -13.93 -10.99 3.26
CA PHE A 74 -13.64 -12.16 4.07
C PHE A 74 -12.49 -11.84 5.02
N PRO A 75 -12.42 -12.47 6.20
CA PRO A 75 -11.28 -12.29 7.08
C PRO A 75 -10.00 -12.72 6.35
N VAL A 76 -9.02 -11.82 6.29
CA VAL A 76 -7.70 -12.08 5.72
C VAL A 76 -6.70 -12.07 6.87
N HIS A 77 -5.96 -13.17 7.04
CA HIS A 77 -4.87 -13.23 8.01
C HIS A 77 -3.65 -12.47 7.47
N GLN A 78 -3.15 -11.54 8.27
CA GLN A 78 -1.95 -10.77 7.94
C GLN A 78 -0.71 -11.48 8.48
N HIS A 79 0.30 -11.60 7.63
CA HIS A 79 1.63 -12.09 8.00
C HIS A 79 2.63 -10.96 7.79
N PHE A 80 3.48 -10.74 8.80
CA PHE A 80 4.56 -9.78 8.76
C PHE A 80 5.88 -10.47 8.43
N ILE A 81 6.95 -9.69 8.27
CA ILE A 81 8.24 -10.21 7.80
C ILE A 81 8.78 -11.35 8.68
N GLN A 82 8.59 -11.28 9.99
CA GLN A 82 8.97 -12.31 10.94
C GLN A 82 8.21 -13.63 10.76
N ASP A 83 6.93 -13.58 10.38
CA ASP A 83 6.16 -14.78 10.04
C ASP A 83 6.75 -15.44 8.79
N VAL A 84 7.07 -14.63 7.78
CA VAL A 84 7.62 -15.10 6.51
C VAL A 84 8.98 -15.78 6.71
N PHE A 85 9.91 -15.16 7.47
CA PHE A 85 11.19 -15.79 7.79
C PHE A 85 11.02 -17.07 8.61
N GLN A 86 10.06 -17.11 9.55
CA GLN A 86 9.79 -18.30 10.35
C GLN A 86 9.22 -19.45 9.51
N GLN A 87 8.31 -19.16 8.57
CA GLN A 87 7.64 -20.16 7.73
C GLN A 87 8.54 -20.71 6.61
N THR A 88 9.35 -19.83 6.02
CA THR A 88 10.20 -20.18 4.86
C THR A 88 11.56 -20.70 5.28
N HIS A 89 12.02 -20.37 6.50
CA HIS A 89 13.39 -20.58 6.96
C HIS A 89 14.44 -19.97 6.01
N HIS A 90 14.06 -18.90 5.29
CA HIS A 90 14.95 -18.20 4.37
C HIS A 90 16.17 -17.63 5.12
N VAL A 91 17.34 -17.73 4.49
CA VAL A 91 18.61 -17.25 5.04
C VAL A 91 19.17 -16.18 4.11
N ILE A 92 19.55 -15.05 4.71
CA ILE A 92 20.26 -13.98 4.01
C ILE A 92 21.75 -14.27 4.08
N GLU A 93 22.30 -14.57 2.92
CA GLU A 93 23.74 -14.74 2.71
C GLU A 93 24.48 -13.43 3.02
N ALA A 94 25.52 -13.50 3.85
CA ALA A 94 26.20 -12.32 4.38
C ALA A 94 26.93 -11.49 3.31
N ASP A 95 27.38 -12.14 2.24
CA ASP A 95 27.98 -11.55 1.04
C ASP A 95 26.98 -11.34 -0.10
N GLY A 96 25.71 -11.66 0.16
CA GLY A 96 24.63 -11.60 -0.81
C GLY A 96 24.13 -10.18 -1.08
N PRO A 97 23.37 -9.97 -2.18
CA PRO A 97 22.85 -8.67 -2.57
C PRO A 97 21.72 -8.15 -1.65
N TYR A 98 21.21 -8.97 -0.74
CA TYR A 98 20.12 -8.65 0.19
C TYR A 98 20.58 -8.52 1.65
N ALA A 99 21.89 -8.63 1.91
CA ALA A 99 22.47 -8.29 3.21
C ALA A 99 22.92 -6.84 3.24
N LYS A 100 22.80 -6.17 4.40
CA LYS A 100 23.39 -4.84 4.59
C LYS A 100 24.92 -4.94 4.44
N LYS A 101 25.48 -4.26 3.45
CA LYS A 101 26.89 -4.43 3.03
C LYS A 101 27.92 -3.83 4.01
N GLU A 102 27.53 -2.83 4.78
CA GLU A 102 28.47 -1.97 5.52
C GLU A 102 27.97 -1.56 6.91
N ALA A 103 26.92 -2.20 7.43
CA ALA A 103 26.41 -1.86 8.74
C ALA A 103 27.50 -2.14 9.80
N PRO A 104 27.89 -1.15 10.62
CA PRO A 104 28.77 -1.38 11.77
C PRO A 104 28.18 -2.50 12.63
N THR A 105 29.02 -3.33 13.25
CA THR A 105 28.56 -4.40 14.17
C THR A 105 27.59 -3.84 15.23
N GLU A 106 27.83 -2.61 15.67
CA GLU A 106 26.97 -1.88 16.62
C GLU A 106 25.55 -1.60 16.07
N LEU A 107 25.40 -1.33 14.78
CA LEU A 107 24.11 -1.10 14.13
C LEU A 107 23.32 -2.41 14.05
N TYR A 108 23.97 -3.51 13.67
CA TYR A 108 23.36 -4.84 13.69
C TYR A 108 22.89 -5.25 15.09
N GLU A 109 23.73 -5.01 16.10
CA GLU A 109 23.40 -5.29 17.51
C GLU A 109 22.25 -4.42 18.00
N HIS A 110 22.21 -3.14 17.60
CA HIS A 110 21.10 -2.25 17.93
C HIS A 110 19.78 -2.73 17.32
N ASP A 111 19.76 -2.98 16.01
CA ASP A 111 18.56 -3.45 15.29
C ASP A 111 18.05 -4.76 15.88
N TYR A 112 18.96 -5.71 16.16
CA TYR A 112 18.60 -6.97 16.81
C TYR A 112 17.99 -6.75 18.19
N ARG A 113 18.55 -5.87 19.03
CA ARG A 113 18.01 -5.59 20.37
C ARG A 113 16.62 -4.99 20.29
N SER A 114 16.39 -4.03 19.40
CA SER A 114 15.06 -3.44 19.17
C SER A 114 14.05 -4.49 18.68
N LEU A 115 14.46 -5.35 17.75
CA LEU A 115 13.64 -6.46 17.27
C LEU A 115 13.33 -7.47 18.38
N ARG A 116 14.30 -7.79 19.24
CA ARG A 116 14.12 -8.72 20.37
C ARG A 116 13.17 -8.15 21.42
N GLU A 117 13.22 -6.85 21.68
CA GLU A 117 12.31 -6.17 22.60
C GLU A 117 10.87 -6.17 22.05
N ALA A 118 10.69 -5.85 20.76
CA ALA A 118 9.37 -5.78 20.12
C ALA A 118 8.76 -7.16 19.77
N HIS A 119 9.60 -8.13 19.42
CA HIS A 119 9.21 -9.41 18.81
C HIS A 119 9.89 -10.61 19.48
N GLY A 120 10.12 -10.55 20.79
CA GLY A 120 10.79 -11.60 21.57
C GLY A 120 10.09 -12.98 21.60
N ASN A 121 8.88 -13.07 21.05
CA ASN A 121 8.15 -14.32 20.82
C ASN A 121 8.67 -15.12 19.61
N TYR A 122 9.50 -14.51 18.75
CA TYR A 122 10.13 -15.20 17.62
C TYR A 122 11.51 -15.76 17.99
N PRO A 123 11.96 -16.84 17.32
CA PRO A 123 13.30 -17.38 17.52
C PRO A 123 14.39 -16.37 17.14
N ASP A 124 15.51 -16.37 17.86
CA ASP A 124 16.62 -15.45 17.60
C ASP A 124 17.18 -15.59 16.18
N GLN A 125 17.14 -16.81 15.61
CA GLN A 125 17.52 -17.03 14.22
C GLN A 125 16.71 -16.16 13.25
N VAL A 126 15.40 -16.03 13.47
CA VAL A 126 14.52 -15.20 12.63
C VAL A 126 14.87 -13.73 12.79
N LEU A 127 15.00 -13.27 14.04
CA LEU A 127 15.31 -11.87 14.34
C LEU A 127 16.68 -11.45 13.77
N LEU A 128 17.67 -12.35 13.81
CA LEU A 128 18.98 -12.12 13.22
C LEU A 128 18.94 -12.03 11.69
N GLN A 129 18.09 -12.82 11.02
CA GLN A 129 17.90 -12.70 9.57
C GLN A 129 17.25 -11.35 9.21
N ILE A 130 16.25 -10.91 9.98
CA ILE A 130 15.60 -9.61 9.76
C ILE A 130 16.61 -8.48 9.99
N ALA A 131 17.38 -8.52 11.08
CA ALA A 131 18.42 -7.52 11.35
C ALA A 131 19.46 -7.43 10.22
N ARG A 132 19.75 -8.57 9.57
CA ARG A 132 20.67 -8.67 8.42
C ARG A 132 20.11 -8.08 7.12
N MET A 133 18.79 -8.07 6.97
CA MET A 133 18.13 -7.76 5.70
C MET A 133 18.35 -6.31 5.27
N GLU A 134 18.69 -6.11 4.00
CA GLU A 134 18.65 -4.80 3.35
C GLU A 134 17.19 -4.39 3.12
N GLU A 135 16.75 -3.31 3.77
CA GLU A 135 15.36 -2.84 3.73
C GLU A 135 15.05 -2.03 2.47
N GLU A 136 16.06 -1.40 1.87
CA GLU A 136 15.87 -0.56 0.68
C GLU A 136 15.70 -1.37 -0.61
N ARG A 137 15.87 -2.70 -0.54
CA ARG A 137 15.82 -3.60 -1.69
C ARG A 137 14.81 -4.71 -1.48
N THR A 138 13.94 -4.90 -2.46
CA THR A 138 13.05 -6.07 -2.49
C THR A 138 13.85 -7.37 -2.64
N ASN A 139 13.74 -8.27 -1.65
CA ASN A 139 14.36 -9.59 -1.69
C ASN A 139 13.51 -10.58 -2.51
N TYR A 140 13.87 -10.76 -3.78
CA TYR A 140 13.15 -11.68 -4.68
C TYR A 140 13.36 -13.17 -4.34
N ASP A 141 14.46 -13.53 -3.68
CA ASP A 141 14.69 -14.91 -3.23
C ASP A 141 13.73 -15.28 -2.09
N LEU A 142 13.52 -14.36 -1.14
CA LEU A 142 12.52 -14.52 -0.08
C LEU A 142 11.09 -14.63 -0.66
N ILE A 143 10.75 -13.80 -1.65
CA ILE A 143 9.46 -13.87 -2.35
C ILE A 143 9.29 -15.24 -3.01
N ARG A 144 10.30 -15.73 -3.73
CA ARG A 144 10.27 -17.07 -4.34
C ARG A 144 10.05 -18.16 -3.30
N ASP A 145 10.80 -18.11 -2.20
CA ASP A 145 10.72 -19.12 -1.15
C ASP A 145 9.35 -19.08 -0.44
N LEU A 146 8.76 -17.90 -0.26
CA LEU A 146 7.39 -17.72 0.22
C LEU A 146 6.36 -18.29 -0.75
N VAL A 147 6.48 -18.02 -2.06
CA VAL A 147 5.58 -18.60 -3.08
C VAL A 147 5.67 -20.13 -3.07
N HIS A 148 6.87 -20.69 -2.95
CA HIS A 148 7.05 -22.14 -2.81
C HIS A 148 6.47 -22.68 -1.51
N HIS A 149 6.61 -21.97 -0.39
CA HIS A 149 6.00 -22.35 0.87
C HIS A 149 4.47 -22.40 0.75
N ILE A 150 3.84 -21.33 0.26
CA ILE A 150 2.38 -21.23 0.05
C ILE A 150 1.89 -22.36 -0.85
N HIS A 151 2.58 -22.63 -1.96
CA HIS A 151 2.20 -23.71 -2.86
C HIS A 151 2.22 -25.10 -2.20
N ARG A 152 3.14 -25.34 -1.25
CA ARG A 152 3.27 -26.61 -0.54
C ARG A 152 2.29 -26.74 0.63
N THR A 153 2.01 -25.66 1.36
CA THR A 153 1.20 -25.69 2.59
C THR A 153 -0.28 -25.38 2.35
N HIS A 154 -0.60 -24.68 1.27
CA HIS A 154 -1.96 -24.33 0.85
C HIS A 154 -2.19 -24.73 -0.61
N PRO A 155 -2.16 -26.04 -0.93
CA PRO A 155 -2.47 -26.50 -2.27
C PRO A 155 -3.91 -26.08 -2.63
N ASP A 156 -4.10 -25.67 -3.88
CA ASP A 156 -5.40 -25.30 -4.41
C ASP A 156 -6.36 -26.49 -4.26
N PRO A 157 -7.47 -26.37 -3.51
CA PRO A 157 -8.42 -27.46 -3.31
C PRO A 157 -9.12 -27.87 -4.61
N THR A 158 -8.95 -27.13 -5.70
CA THR A 158 -9.52 -27.42 -7.02
C THR A 158 -8.58 -28.13 -7.99
N ARG A 159 -7.35 -28.47 -7.58
CA ARG A 159 -6.41 -29.32 -8.34
C ARG A 159 -6.29 -30.74 -7.78
#